data_AF-A0A3M2EL88-F1
#
_entry.id   AF-A0A3M2EL88-F1
#
_cell.length_a   1.000
_cell.length_b   1.000
_cell.length_c   1.000
_cell.angle_alpha   90.00
_cell.angle_beta   90.00
_cell.angle_gamma   90.00
#
_symmetry.space_group_name_H-M   'P 1'
#
loop_
_entity.id
_entity.type
_entity.pdbx_description
1 polymer ?
#
loop_
_entity_poly.entity_id
_entity_poly.type
_entity_poly.pdbx_seq_one_letter_code
_entity_poly.pdbx_strand_id
1 'polypeptide(L)' 'MTTWVEIELVDEKGEPVGGEAYWIRTASGRAITGRLDRQGRARVRGIDPGPCEITFPDLNATDWAQV' A
#
# COMPACT_ATOMS: atom_id res chain seq x y z
N MET A 1 -7.08 18.14 9.66
CA MET A 1 -6.14 17.15 10.24
C MET A 1 -5.79 16.15 9.15
N THR A 2 -4.52 15.84 8.96
CA THR A 2 -4.07 14.85 7.99
C THR A 2 -3.38 13.71 8.71
N THR A 3 -3.60 12.49 8.25
CA THR A 3 -3.00 11.26 8.79
C THR A 3 -1.93 10.73 7.84
N TRP A 4 -1.46 9.51 8.12
CA TRP A 4 -0.53 8.77 7.29
C TRP A 4 -0.95 7.30 7.21
N VAL A 5 -0.52 6.64 6.14
CA VAL A 5 -0.62 5.19 5.94
C VAL A 5 0.78 4.67 5.63
N GLU A 6 1.12 3.51 6.19
CA GLU A 6 2.33 2.78 5.84
C GLU A 6 1.91 1.42 5.31
N ILE A 7 2.55 1.04 4.21
CA ILE A 7 2.35 -0.22 3.51
C ILE A 7 3.63 -1.02 3.69
N GLU A 8 3.49 -2.28 4.10
CA GLU A 8 4.56 -3.27 4.11
C GLU A 8 4.06 -4.49 3.34
N LEU A 9 4.87 -4.94 2.38
CA LEU A 9 4.60 -6.14 1.59
C LEU A 9 5.75 -7.12 1.77
N VAL A 10 5.41 -8.31 2.22
CA VAL A 10 6.30 -9.45 2.39
C VAL A 10 5.72 -10.66 1.66
N ASP A 11 6.58 -11.56 1.21
CA ASP A 11 6.16 -12.82 0.61
C ASP A 11 5.76 -13.87 1.68
N GLU A 12 5.43 -15.09 1.24
CA GLU A 12 5.04 -16.21 2.11
C GLU A 12 6.14 -16.62 3.12
N LYS A 13 7.40 -16.27 2.86
CA LYS A 13 8.55 -16.54 3.73
C LYS A 13 8.87 -15.35 4.65
N GLY A 14 8.15 -14.24 4.51
CA GLY A 14 8.41 -13.00 5.22
C GLY A 14 9.53 -12.16 4.60
N GLU A 15 9.96 -12.46 3.36
CA GLU A 15 10.96 -11.66 2.66
C GLU A 15 10.31 -10.41 2.05
N PRO A 16 10.93 -9.22 2.15
CA PRO A 16 10.34 -7.98 1.66
C PRO A 16 10.23 -7.97 0.13
N VAL A 17 9.05 -7.63 -0.38
CA VAL A 17 8.80 -7.52 -1.82
C VAL A 17 8.88 -6.06 -2.24
N GLY A 18 10.08 -5.63 -2.63
CA GLY A 18 10.33 -4.25 -3.06
C GLY A 18 9.98 -3.96 -4.51
N GLY A 19 9.70 -2.69 -4.83
CA GLY A 19 9.49 -2.22 -6.19
C GLY A 19 8.08 -2.41 -6.75
N GLU A 20 7.21 -3.15 -6.06
CA GLU A 20 5.81 -3.36 -6.45
C GLU A 20 5.03 -2.05 -6.49
N ALA A 21 4.16 -1.91 -7.48
CA ALA A 21 3.25 -0.79 -7.56
C ALA A 21 2.17 -0.93 -6.48
N TYR A 22 1.80 0.19 -5.85
CA TYR A 22 0.65 0.24 -4.96
C TYR A 22 -0.31 1.35 -5.39
N TRP A 23 -1.58 1.14 -5.06
CA TRP A 23 -2.64 2.12 -5.25
C TRP A 23 -3.48 2.21 -3.98
N ILE A 24 -3.78 3.45 -3.54
CA ILE A 24 -4.58 3.75 -2.35
C ILE A 24 -5.78 4.59 -2.75
N ARG A 25 -6.99 4.16 -2.39
CA ARG A 25 -8.18 5.02 -2.36
C ARG A 25 -8.36 5.58 -0.96
N THR A 26 -8.32 6.90 -0.82
CA THR A 26 -8.64 7.55 0.45
C THR A 26 -10.15 7.61 0.68
N ALA A 27 -10.57 7.91 1.91
CA ALA A 27 -11.96 8.15 2.26
C ALA A 27 -12.62 9.28 1.46
N SER A 28 -11.82 10.27 1.03
CA SER A 28 -12.27 11.37 0.16
C SER A 28 -12.41 10.99 -1.31
N GLY A 29 -12.07 9.74 -1.69
CA GLY A 29 -12.08 9.26 -3.07
C GLY A 29 -10.83 9.62 -3.87
N ARG A 30 -9.81 10.21 -3.23
CA ARG A 30 -8.53 10.51 -3.89
C ARG A 30 -7.77 9.20 -4.12
N ALA A 31 -7.27 9.04 -5.34
CA ALA A 31 -6.34 7.98 -5.70
C ALA A 31 -4.88 8.44 -5.44
N ILE A 32 -4.10 7.61 -4.77
CA ILE A 32 -2.67 7.81 -4.55
C ILE A 32 -1.94 6.59 -5.07
N THR A 33 -0.92 6.79 -5.90
CA THR A 33 -0.09 5.72 -6.46
C THR A 33 1.37 5.89 -6.09
N GLY A 34 2.11 4.79 -6.10
CA GLY A 34 3.55 4.79 -5.95
C GLY A 34 4.13 3.40 -6.11
N ARG A 35 5.40 3.25 -5.73
CA ARG A 35 6.08 1.96 -5.67
C ARG A 35 6.69 1.76 -4.30
N LEU A 36 6.72 0.52 -3.84
CA LEU A 36 7.43 0.13 -2.62
C LEU A 36 8.93 0.36 -2.78
N ASP A 37 9.60 0.72 -1.69
CA ASP A 37 11.04 0.80 -1.63
C ASP A 37 11.68 -0.60 -1.69
N ARG A 38 13.02 -0.66 -1.64
CA ARG A 38 13.76 -1.94 -1.66
C ARG A 38 13.50 -2.85 -0.46
N GLN A 39 12.87 -2.33 0.60
CA GLN A 39 12.51 -3.06 1.80
C GLN A 39 11.03 -3.45 1.80
N GLY A 40 10.34 -3.34 0.66
CA GLY A 40 8.92 -3.69 0.55
C GLY A 40 8.01 -2.71 1.26
N ARG A 41 8.43 -1.45 1.47
CA ARG A 41 7.66 -0.47 2.24
C ARG A 41 7.35 0.81 1.47
N ALA A 42 6.22 1.41 1.79
CA ALA A 42 5.90 2.77 1.37
C ALA A 42 5.17 3.52 2.48
N ARG A 43 5.52 4.79 2.69
CA ARG A 43 4.84 5.65 3.65
C ARG A 43 4.23 6.85 2.96
N VAL A 44 2.92 6.97 3.06
CA VAL A 44 2.14 8.07 2.47
C VAL A 44 1.63 8.97 3.60
N ARG A 45 1.92 10.27 3.51
CA ARG A 45 1.43 11.29 4.44
C ARG A 45 0.41 12.19 3.75
N GLY A 46 -0.35 12.95 4.53
CA GLY A 46 -1.33 13.89 3.97
C GLY A 46 -2.62 13.20 3.54
N ILE A 47 -2.92 12.04 4.14
CA ILE A 47 -4.16 11.30 3.86
C ILE A 47 -5.29 11.84 4.74
N ASP A 48 -6.48 11.95 4.17
CA ASP A 48 -7.66 12.32 4.92
C ASP A 48 -8.03 11.21 5.90
N PRO A 49 -8.32 11.52 7.18
CA PRO A 49 -8.71 10.51 8.15
C PRO A 49 -9.98 9.77 7.68
N GLY A 50 -9.96 8.44 7.76
CA GLY A 50 -11.07 7.59 7.37
C GLY A 50 -10.61 6.27 6.74
N PRO A 51 -11.54 5.43 6.29
CA PRO A 51 -11.21 4.17 5.63
C PRO A 51 -10.43 4.42 4.34
N CYS A 52 -9.37 3.64 4.14
CA CYS A 52 -8.62 3.61 2.90
C CYS A 52 -8.62 2.19 2.35
N GLU A 53 -8.65 2.06 1.03
CA GLU A 53 -8.46 0.78 0.35
C GLU A 53 -7.10 0.76 -0.30
N ILE A 54 -6.38 -0.34 -0.16
CA ILE A 54 -5.02 -0.51 -0.69
C ILE A 54 -5.05 -1.72 -1.63
N THR A 55 -4.37 -1.61 -2.75
CA THR A 55 -4.24 -2.69 -3.75
C THR A 55 -2.86 -2.64 -4.39
N PHE A 56 -2.36 -3.82 -4.75
CA PHE A 56 -1.17 -4.02 -5.57
C PHE A 56 -1.61 -4.46 -6.96
N PRO A 57 -1.73 -3.55 -7.95
CA PRO A 57 -2.35 -3.86 -9.24
C PRO A 57 -1.53 -4.84 -10.10
N ASP A 58 -0.22 -4.96 -9.83
CA ASP A 58 0.67 -5.86 -10.54
C ASP A 58 0.68 -7.28 -9.93
N LEU A 59 0.07 -7.46 -8.75
CA LEU A 59 -0.10 -8.75 -8.09
C LEU A 59 -1.54 -9.24 -8.26
N ASN A 60 -1.76 -10.53 -8.49
CA ASN A 60 -3.13 -11.03 -8.49
C ASN A 60 -3.69 -10.94 -7.07
N ALA A 61 -5.00 -10.74 -6.94
CA ALA A 61 -5.67 -10.65 -5.64
C ALA A 61 -5.54 -11.95 -4.80
N THR A 62 -5.10 -13.06 -5.40
CA THR A 62 -4.82 -14.32 -4.71
C THR A 62 -3.36 -14.42 -4.22
N ASP A 63 -2.48 -13.53 -4.69
CA ASP A 63 -1.04 -13.56 -4.41
C ASP A 63 -0.68 -12.79 -3.13
N TRP A 64 -1.63 -12.06 -2.54
CA TRP A 64 -1.41 -11.30 -1.31
C TRP A 64 -2.67 -11.27 -0.43
N ALA A 65 -2.48 -11.13 0.88
CA ALA A 65 -3.55 -11.01 1.85
C ALA A 65 -3.34 -9.76 2.72
N GLN A 66 -4.43 -9.04 3.01
CA GLN A 66 -4.41 -7.96 3.98
C GLN A 66 -4.55 -8.57 5.38
N VAL A 67 -3.47 -8.52 6.17
CA VAL A 67 -3.41 -9.00 7.56
C VAL A 67 -3.53 -7.86 8.56
#